data_AF-A0A0J7K521-F1
#
_entry.id   AF-A0A0J7K521-F1
#
_cell.length_a   1.000
_cell.length_b   1.000
_cell.length_c   1.000
_cell.angle_alpha   90.00
_cell.angle_beta   90.00
_cell.angle_gamma   90.00
#
_symmetry.space_group_name_H-M   'P 1'
#
loop_
_entity.id
_entity.type
_entity.pdbx_description
1 polymer ?
#
loop_
_entity_poly.entity_id
_entity_poly.type
_entity_poly.pdbx_seq_one_letter_code
_entity_poly.pdbx_strand_id
1 'polypeptide(L)'
;MPTESDDSSKSVALALQRVFHELQFSDKPVGTKKLTKSFGWETLDSFMQHDVQEFLRVLLDKLESKMKGTCVEGTVPKLFEGKMVSFIKCKNIDYKSTRVETFYDIQLNIKGKKNIYESFSDYVSTESLDGDNKYDAGEHGLQEAEKGVIFSSFPPVLHLHLMRFQYDPVTDCSVKFNDRFEFYEKISLGKYLQNKEATSADYTLHAVLVHSGDNHGGHYVVFINPAGDGKVNLAPSVLWQWCKFDDDVVSRCTKQEAIEHNYGGQDEDMSMAVKHCTNAYMLVYIRNSELENVLQEVKEEDIPQEVRNVLQRELSQELSDLERDKDATDSIKDSHTETTTLRPCTQNPRNPNLYIHDF
;
A
#
# COMPACT_ATOMS: atom_id res chain seq x y z
N MET A 1 -5.25 12.10 17.24
CA MET A 1 -4.70 13.31 16.58
C MET A 1 -5.75 14.40 16.64
N PRO A 2 -5.40 15.61 17.08
CA PRO A 2 -6.33 16.75 17.07
C PRO A 2 -6.55 17.22 15.63
N THR A 3 -7.81 17.26 15.21
CA THR A 3 -8.26 17.60 13.85
C THR A 3 -9.48 18.51 13.86
N GLU A 4 -9.87 19.04 15.02
CA GLU A 4 -11.11 19.80 15.22
C GLU A 4 -11.12 21.13 14.47
N SER A 5 -9.93 21.73 14.28
CA SER A 5 -9.74 23.00 13.57
C SER A 5 -9.23 22.82 12.12
N ASP A 6 -9.10 21.57 11.68
CA ASP A 6 -8.51 21.28 10.37
C ASP A 6 -9.50 21.55 9.23
N ASP A 7 -8.99 22.02 8.10
CA ASP A 7 -9.77 22.13 6.86
C ASP A 7 -10.10 20.73 6.33
N SER A 8 -11.40 20.43 6.23
CA SER A 8 -11.94 19.13 5.79
C SER A 8 -11.49 18.70 4.40
N SER A 9 -11.06 19.66 3.56
CA SER A 9 -10.62 19.43 2.19
C SER A 9 -9.10 19.25 2.04
N LYS A 10 -8.31 19.65 3.05
CA LYS A 10 -6.84 19.67 2.99
C LYS A 10 -6.16 18.81 4.05
N SER A 11 -6.86 18.43 5.11
CA SER A 11 -6.27 17.63 6.19
C SER A 11 -6.26 16.14 5.85
N VAL A 12 -5.05 15.61 5.62
CA VAL A 12 -4.81 14.18 5.45
C VAL A 12 -5.20 13.39 6.70
N ALA A 13 -4.92 13.93 7.89
CA ALA A 13 -5.25 13.26 9.14
C ALA A 13 -6.76 13.13 9.34
N LEU A 14 -7.53 14.19 9.06
CA LEU A 14 -8.99 14.13 9.14
C LEU A 14 -9.58 13.22 8.06
N ALA A 15 -9.04 13.27 6.85
CA ALA A 15 -9.48 12.38 5.78
C ALA A 15 -9.23 10.90 6.11
N LEU A 16 -8.11 10.57 6.75
CA LEU A 16 -7.84 9.21 7.23
C LEU A 16 -8.75 8.80 8.39
N GLN A 17 -9.01 9.69 9.35
CA GLN A 17 -9.98 9.43 10.42
C GLN A 17 -11.35 9.07 9.84
N ARG A 18 -11.79 9.79 8.79
CA ARG A 18 -13.04 9.49 8.07
C ARG A 18 -12.99 8.10 7.43
N VAL A 19 -11.95 7.80 6.66
CA VAL A 19 -11.81 6.50 5.98
C VAL A 19 -11.78 5.35 6.99
N PHE A 20 -11.00 5.46 8.09
CA PHE A 20 -10.94 4.40 9.10
C PHE A 20 -12.26 4.24 9.86
N HIS A 21 -12.94 5.33 10.19
CA HIS A 21 -14.26 5.27 10.81
C HIS A 21 -15.28 4.59 9.88
N GLU A 22 -15.34 4.98 8.61
CA GLU A 22 -16.25 4.36 7.65
C GLU A 22 -15.90 2.87 7.43
N LEU A 23 -14.62 2.50 7.35
CA LEU A 23 -14.21 1.09 7.24
C LEU A 23 -14.63 0.25 8.45
N GLN A 24 -14.78 0.86 9.63
CA GLN A 24 -15.17 0.17 10.85
C GLN A 24 -16.70 0.00 10.98
N PHE A 25 -17.49 0.98 10.51
CA PHE A 25 -18.94 1.01 10.77
C PHE A 25 -19.84 0.90 9.53
N SER A 26 -19.31 1.17 8.33
CA SER A 26 -20.07 1.12 7.09
C SER A 26 -20.25 -0.33 6.61
N ASP A 27 -21.43 -0.62 6.06
CA ASP A 27 -21.73 -1.85 5.32
C ASP A 27 -21.54 -1.68 3.80
N LYS A 28 -21.16 -0.47 3.36
CA LYS A 28 -20.93 -0.10 1.95
C LYS A 28 -19.46 0.19 1.67
N PRO A 29 -19.01 0.05 0.41
CA PRO A 29 -17.68 0.45 -0.02
C PRO A 29 -17.35 1.90 0.36
N VAL A 30 -16.17 2.10 0.93
CA VAL A 30 -15.72 3.39 1.47
C VAL A 30 -15.05 4.22 0.37
N GLY A 31 -15.49 5.47 0.21
CA GLY A 31 -14.95 6.37 -0.80
C GLY A 31 -13.67 7.07 -0.35
N THR A 32 -12.63 7.09 -1.20
CA THR A 32 -11.33 7.73 -0.88
C THR A 32 -11.13 9.10 -1.53
N LYS A 33 -12.16 9.68 -2.17
CA LYS A 33 -12.08 10.97 -2.90
C LYS A 33 -11.56 12.14 -2.04
N LYS A 34 -12.02 12.23 -0.79
CA LYS A 34 -11.58 13.29 0.13
C LYS A 34 -10.14 13.07 0.60
N LEU A 35 -9.70 11.81 0.67
CA LEU A 35 -8.31 11.46 0.99
C LEU A 35 -7.39 11.88 -0.15
N THR A 36 -7.65 11.49 -1.39
CA THR A 36 -6.82 11.89 -2.54
C THR A 36 -6.75 13.41 -2.69
N LYS A 37 -7.88 14.11 -2.52
CA LYS A 37 -7.92 15.58 -2.52
C LYS A 37 -7.04 16.19 -1.42
N SER A 38 -7.00 15.59 -0.23
CA SER A 38 -6.14 16.08 0.87
C SER A 38 -4.64 15.91 0.59
N PHE A 39 -4.27 15.01 -0.33
CA PHE A 39 -2.89 14.91 -0.82
C PHE A 39 -2.53 15.99 -1.84
N GLY A 40 -3.52 16.77 -2.32
CA GLY A 40 -3.35 17.74 -3.39
C GLY A 40 -3.46 17.12 -4.79
N TRP A 41 -3.91 15.88 -4.88
CA TRP A 41 -4.14 15.20 -6.16
C TRP A 41 -5.47 15.64 -6.75
N GLU A 42 -5.44 16.11 -7.99
CA GLU A 42 -6.63 16.43 -8.77
C GLU A 42 -7.24 15.17 -9.40
N THR A 43 -8.41 15.31 -10.02
CA THR A 43 -9.12 14.18 -10.65
C THR A 43 -8.27 13.47 -11.71
N LEU A 44 -7.39 14.19 -12.41
CA LEU A 44 -6.50 13.59 -13.41
C LEU A 44 -5.36 12.79 -12.76
N ASP A 45 -4.80 13.28 -11.65
CA ASP A 45 -3.75 12.59 -10.89
C ASP A 45 -4.27 11.28 -10.29
N SER A 46 -5.56 11.19 -10.00
CA SER A 46 -6.17 9.94 -9.49
C SER A 46 -6.15 8.77 -10.49
N PHE A 47 -5.90 9.05 -11.77
CA PHE A 47 -5.70 8.03 -12.81
C PHE A 47 -4.23 7.68 -13.05
N MET A 48 -3.29 8.37 -12.38
CA MET A 48 -1.87 8.05 -12.46
C MET A 48 -1.55 6.86 -11.56
N GLN A 49 -0.79 5.90 -12.10
CA GLN A 49 -0.29 4.78 -11.30
C GLN A 49 0.89 5.26 -10.46
N HIS A 50 0.76 5.16 -9.14
CA HIS A 50 1.81 5.51 -8.19
C HIS A 50 2.48 4.24 -7.66
N ASP A 51 3.78 4.36 -7.36
CA ASP A 51 4.50 3.35 -6.59
C ASP A 51 3.96 3.34 -5.14
N VAL A 52 3.53 2.16 -4.65
CA VAL A 52 2.93 2.04 -3.31
C VAL A 52 3.93 2.41 -2.21
N GLN A 53 5.23 2.17 -2.43
CA GLN A 53 6.28 2.52 -1.48
C GLN A 53 6.45 4.04 -1.39
N GLU A 54 6.38 4.75 -2.52
CA GLU A 54 6.42 6.22 -2.52
C GLU A 54 5.21 6.80 -1.78
N PHE A 55 4.01 6.31 -2.08
CA PHE A 55 2.79 6.73 -1.40
C PHE A 55 2.87 6.47 0.11
N LEU A 56 3.32 5.28 0.52
CA LEU A 56 3.47 4.92 1.92
C LEU A 56 4.40 5.87 2.66
N ARG A 57 5.55 6.22 2.09
CA ARG A 57 6.51 7.14 2.70
C ARG A 57 5.93 8.53 2.86
N VAL A 58 5.31 9.07 1.82
CA VAL A 58 4.64 10.38 1.87
C VAL A 58 3.54 10.37 2.94
N LEU A 59 2.79 9.28 3.04
CA LEU A 59 1.74 9.14 4.03
C LEU A 59 2.30 9.10 5.46
N LEU A 60 3.30 8.26 5.73
CA LEU A 60 3.93 8.14 7.05
C LEU A 60 4.59 9.45 7.49
N ASP A 61 5.28 10.15 6.59
CA ASP A 61 5.91 11.45 6.87
C ASP A 61 4.86 12.52 7.25
N LYS A 62 3.74 12.58 6.50
CA LYS A 62 2.64 13.50 6.82
C LYS A 62 1.99 13.18 8.17
N LEU A 63 1.80 11.89 8.48
CA LEU A 63 1.26 11.45 9.77
C LEU A 63 2.22 11.76 10.92
N GLU A 64 3.50 11.43 10.78
CA GLU A 64 4.51 11.71 11.80
C GLU A 64 4.58 13.21 12.09
N SER A 65 4.62 14.04 11.04
CA SER A 65 4.62 15.50 11.18
C SER A 65 3.38 16.02 11.91
N LYS A 66 2.18 15.50 11.59
CA LYS A 66 0.93 15.91 12.27
C LYS A 66 0.82 15.41 13.71
N MET A 67 1.52 14.32 14.06
CA MET A 67 1.55 13.78 15.42
C MET A 67 2.54 14.50 16.35
N LYS A 68 3.51 15.26 15.82
CA LYS A 68 4.47 16.03 16.62
C LYS A 68 3.77 17.05 17.52
N GLY A 69 4.16 17.09 18.79
CA GLY A 69 3.55 17.96 19.80
C GLY A 69 2.17 17.50 20.29
N THR A 70 1.74 16.28 19.96
CA THR A 70 0.47 15.70 20.42
C THR A 70 0.69 14.55 21.39
N CYS A 71 -0.38 14.05 22.03
CA CYS A 71 -0.29 12.89 22.92
C CYS A 71 0.12 11.57 22.24
N VAL A 72 0.12 11.52 20.91
CA VAL A 72 0.48 10.34 20.10
C VAL A 72 1.77 10.56 19.30
N GLU A 73 2.58 11.54 19.69
CA GLU A 73 3.90 11.78 19.09
C GLU A 73 4.78 10.51 19.14
N GLY A 74 5.51 10.26 18.06
CA GLY A 74 6.43 9.12 17.96
C GLY A 74 5.76 7.78 17.68
N THR A 75 4.43 7.72 17.50
CA THR A 75 3.72 6.46 17.18
C THR A 75 4.22 5.84 15.88
N VAL A 76 4.41 6.65 14.82
CA VAL A 76 4.91 6.17 13.51
C VAL A 76 6.31 5.56 13.63
N PRO A 77 7.33 6.27 14.17
CA PRO A 77 8.64 5.67 14.43
C PRO A 77 8.57 4.42 15.33
N LYS A 78 7.76 4.45 16.39
CA LYS A 78 7.63 3.31 17.33
C LYS A 78 7.14 2.04 16.63
N LEU A 79 6.27 2.14 15.64
CA LEU A 79 5.69 0.99 14.94
C LEU A 79 6.53 0.53 13.74
N PHE A 80 7.16 1.46 13.02
CA PHE A 80 7.72 1.18 11.69
C PHE A 80 9.23 1.49 11.56
N GLU A 81 9.84 2.25 12.48
CA GLU A 81 11.27 2.59 12.41
C GLU A 81 12.15 1.41 12.84
N GLY A 82 12.96 0.93 11.90
CA GLY A 82 14.12 0.09 12.18
C GLY A 82 15.43 0.88 12.08
N LYS A 83 16.51 0.25 12.54
CA LYS A 83 17.86 0.84 12.48
C LYS A 83 18.84 -0.11 11.83
N MET A 84 19.71 0.42 11.00
CA MET A 84 20.81 -0.31 10.37
C MET A 84 22.12 0.47 10.49
N VAL A 85 23.22 -0.25 10.38
CA VAL A 85 24.58 0.31 10.41
C VAL A 85 25.23 0.03 9.08
N SER A 86 25.43 1.09 8.31
CA SER A 86 26.23 1.09 7.10
C SER A 86 27.70 1.24 7.51
N PHE A 87 28.57 0.32 7.09
CA PHE A 87 29.99 0.35 7.41
C PHE A 87 30.86 0.27 6.17
N ILE A 88 32.01 0.94 6.23
CA ILE A 88 33.08 0.86 5.24
C ILE A 88 34.36 0.53 5.98
N LYS A 89 35.04 -0.54 5.58
CA LYS A 89 36.31 -0.98 6.15
C LYS A 89 37.36 -1.04 5.06
N CYS A 90 38.42 -0.24 5.18
CA CYS A 90 39.53 -0.29 4.23
C CYS A 90 40.32 -1.60 4.37
N LYS A 91 40.79 -2.16 3.26
CA LYS A 91 41.53 -3.43 3.23
C LYS A 91 42.99 -3.27 3.64
N ASN A 92 43.62 -2.18 3.21
CA ASN A 92 45.07 -1.97 3.33
C ASN A 92 45.48 -1.03 4.48
N ILE A 93 44.52 -0.41 5.16
CA ILE A 93 44.74 0.49 6.29
C ILE A 93 43.73 0.20 7.39
N ASP A 94 44.10 0.47 8.65
CA ASP A 94 43.19 0.33 9.79
C ASP A 94 42.25 1.54 9.89
N TYR A 95 41.37 1.65 8.90
CA TYR A 95 40.34 2.70 8.83
C TYR A 95 38.97 2.06 8.67
N LYS A 96 38.04 2.47 9.54
CA LYS A 96 36.64 2.05 9.52
C LYS A 96 35.73 3.26 9.70
N SER A 97 34.80 3.42 8.77
CA SER A 97 33.68 4.37 8.89
C SER A 97 32.40 3.60 9.17
N THR A 98 31.58 4.10 10.10
CA THR A 98 30.26 3.54 10.40
C THR A 98 29.24 4.65 10.52
N ARG A 99 28.06 4.44 9.93
CA ARG A 99 26.94 5.36 10.01
C ARG A 99 25.69 4.58 10.41
N VAL A 100 24.98 5.09 11.41
CA VAL A 100 23.67 4.57 11.80
C VAL A 100 22.62 5.29 10.96
N GLU A 101 21.75 4.51 10.33
CA GLU A 101 20.66 4.99 9.47
C GLU A 101 19.35 4.34 9.95
N THR A 102 18.25 5.09 9.85
CA THR A 102 16.90 4.59 10.13
C THR A 102 16.22 4.18 8.83
N PHE A 103 15.28 3.25 8.92
CA PHE A 103 14.46 2.82 7.79
C PHE A 103 13.00 2.60 8.22
N TYR A 104 12.08 2.80 7.29
CA TYR A 104 10.64 2.52 7.44
C TYR A 104 10.17 1.34 6.56
N ASP A 105 10.99 0.99 5.57
CA ASP A 105 10.80 -0.11 4.62
C ASP A 105 12.16 -0.71 4.25
N ILE A 106 12.19 -1.98 3.89
CA ILE A 106 13.38 -2.66 3.35
C ILE A 106 13.11 -3.07 1.91
N GLN A 107 13.99 -2.64 1.01
CA GLN A 107 13.95 -2.99 -0.40
C GLN A 107 14.75 -4.26 -0.63
N LEU A 108 14.06 -5.34 -1.00
CA LEU A 108 14.67 -6.64 -1.25
C LEU A 108 14.86 -6.85 -2.75
N ASN A 109 16.11 -7.06 -3.16
CA ASN A 109 16.42 -7.48 -4.51
C ASN A 109 15.88 -8.89 -4.76
N ILE A 110 15.09 -9.05 -5.81
CA ILE A 110 14.52 -10.35 -6.19
C ILE A 110 15.26 -11.02 -7.36
N LYS A 111 16.04 -10.26 -8.13
CA LYS A 111 16.65 -10.76 -9.36
C LYS A 111 17.68 -11.83 -9.03
N GLY A 112 17.46 -13.04 -9.54
CA GLY A 112 18.33 -14.20 -9.27
C GLY A 112 18.24 -14.74 -7.84
N LYS A 113 17.23 -14.35 -7.05
CA LYS A 113 16.99 -14.86 -5.69
C LYS A 113 15.72 -15.70 -5.68
N LYS A 114 15.76 -16.86 -5.02
CA LYS A 114 14.62 -17.79 -4.98
C LYS A 114 13.60 -17.45 -3.91
N ASN A 115 14.07 -16.84 -2.81
CA ASN A 115 13.24 -16.60 -1.63
C ASN A 115 13.74 -15.41 -0.82
N ILE A 116 12.91 -14.98 0.13
CA ILE A 116 13.15 -13.89 1.06
C ILE A 116 14.49 -13.99 1.81
N TYR A 117 14.92 -15.19 2.22
CA TYR A 117 16.17 -15.36 2.96
C TYR A 117 17.42 -15.15 2.10
N GLU A 118 17.37 -15.53 0.83
CA GLU A 118 18.45 -15.23 -0.12
C GLU A 118 18.58 -13.72 -0.32
N SER A 119 17.46 -13.00 -0.46
CA SER A 119 17.47 -11.53 -0.58
C SER A 119 17.97 -10.83 0.68
N PHE A 120 17.59 -11.27 1.88
CA PHE A 120 18.15 -10.70 3.11
C PHE A 120 19.66 -11.01 3.25
N SER A 121 20.11 -12.19 2.80
CA SER A 121 21.54 -12.54 2.83
C SER A 121 22.34 -11.70 1.84
N ASP A 122 21.76 -11.40 0.68
CA ASP A 122 22.29 -10.46 -0.31
C ASP A 122 22.36 -9.03 0.27
N TYR A 123 21.30 -8.59 0.95
CA TYR A 123 21.20 -7.25 1.54
C TYR A 123 22.30 -6.97 2.57
N VAL A 124 22.68 -7.96 3.39
CA VAL A 124 23.76 -7.83 4.38
C VAL A 124 25.13 -8.27 3.86
N SER A 125 25.22 -8.65 2.60
CA SER A 125 26.50 -9.04 1.99
C SER A 125 27.40 -7.83 1.82
N THR A 126 28.72 -8.05 1.87
CA THR A 126 29.70 -6.99 1.68
C THR A 126 30.04 -6.82 0.21
N GLU A 127 29.99 -5.59 -0.27
CA GLU A 127 30.44 -5.19 -1.59
C GLU A 127 31.90 -4.76 -1.53
N SER A 128 32.71 -5.14 -2.53
CA SER A 128 34.08 -4.64 -2.67
C SER A 128 34.10 -3.33 -3.44
N LEU A 129 34.77 -2.33 -2.87
CA LEU A 129 35.07 -1.05 -3.49
C LEU A 129 36.51 -1.12 -4.03
N ASP A 130 36.66 -1.43 -5.31
CA ASP A 130 37.94 -1.59 -6.00
C ASP A 130 37.94 -0.93 -7.39
N GLY A 131 39.08 -0.99 -8.09
CA GLY A 131 39.25 -0.39 -9.42
C GLY A 131 38.95 1.10 -9.44
N ASP A 132 38.00 1.50 -10.28
CA ASP A 132 37.53 2.89 -10.41
C ASP A 132 36.56 3.30 -9.29
N ASN A 133 36.04 2.35 -8.51
CA ASN A 133 35.06 2.56 -7.42
C ASN A 133 35.72 2.58 -6.03
N LYS A 134 36.99 2.99 -5.93
CA LYS A 134 37.70 3.08 -4.65
C LYS A 134 37.06 4.10 -3.71
N TYR A 135 37.12 3.81 -2.41
CA TYR A 135 36.58 4.67 -1.37
C TYR A 135 37.55 5.82 -1.06
N ASP A 136 37.05 7.06 -1.06
CA ASP A 136 37.83 8.21 -0.57
C ASP A 136 37.84 8.23 0.96
N ALA A 137 38.97 7.84 1.55
CA ALA A 137 39.21 7.83 2.98
C ALA A 137 39.76 9.18 3.52
N GLY A 138 39.57 10.28 2.79
CA GLY A 138 39.98 11.62 3.20
C GLY A 138 41.50 11.75 3.22
N GLU A 139 42.10 11.80 4.42
CA GLU A 139 43.56 11.95 4.58
C GLU A 139 44.37 10.79 3.95
N HIS A 140 43.75 9.62 3.78
CA HIS A 140 44.38 8.45 3.17
C HIS A 140 44.10 8.31 1.66
N GLY A 141 43.37 9.24 1.06
CA GLY A 141 43.00 9.22 -0.37
C GLY A 141 42.15 8.01 -0.77
N LEU A 142 42.20 7.64 -2.05
CA LEU A 142 41.43 6.54 -2.61
C LEU A 142 41.97 5.17 -2.16
N GLN A 143 41.14 4.40 -1.46
CA GLN A 143 41.46 3.11 -0.87
C GLN A 143 40.51 2.01 -1.33
N GLU A 144 41.03 0.80 -1.43
CA GLU A 144 40.20 -0.38 -1.57
C GLU A 144 39.53 -0.70 -0.23
N ALA A 145 38.22 -0.93 -0.27
CA ALA A 145 37.43 -1.11 0.93
C ALA A 145 36.33 -2.15 0.74
N GLU A 146 35.75 -2.59 1.86
CA GLU A 146 34.54 -3.39 1.91
C GLU A 146 33.43 -2.53 2.49
N LYS A 147 32.33 -2.40 1.74
CA LYS A 147 31.12 -1.73 2.18
C LYS A 147 30.09 -2.78 2.53
N GLY A 148 29.40 -2.62 3.64
CA GLY A 148 28.32 -3.52 4.02
C GLY A 148 27.28 -2.83 4.88
N VAL A 149 26.15 -3.51 5.07
CA VAL A 149 25.07 -3.08 5.93
C VAL A 149 24.74 -4.21 6.90
N ILE A 150 24.47 -3.86 8.16
CA ILE A 150 23.98 -4.80 9.15
C ILE A 150 22.80 -4.19 9.91
N PHE A 151 21.77 -4.99 10.20
CA PHE A 151 20.62 -4.50 10.94
C PHE A 151 20.97 -4.36 12.42
N SER A 152 20.66 -3.21 13.00
CA SER A 152 20.80 -2.96 14.44
C SER A 152 19.53 -3.38 15.18
N SER A 153 18.36 -3.02 14.62
CA SER A 153 17.05 -3.39 15.16
C SER A 153 16.01 -3.46 14.04
N PHE A 154 15.01 -4.33 14.20
CA PHE A 154 13.84 -4.39 13.32
C PHE A 154 12.59 -3.83 14.03
N PRO A 155 11.67 -3.17 13.32
CA PRO A 155 10.45 -2.58 13.89
C PRO A 155 9.38 -3.63 14.25
N PRO A 156 8.38 -3.28 15.08
CA PRO A 156 7.18 -4.11 15.31
C PRO A 156 6.44 -4.48 14.02
N VAL A 157 6.26 -3.52 13.10
CA VAL A 157 5.63 -3.73 11.80
C VAL A 157 6.68 -3.53 10.71
N LEU A 158 6.95 -4.58 9.96
CA LEU A 158 8.00 -4.63 8.95
C LEU A 158 7.40 -4.61 7.54
N HIS A 159 7.73 -3.54 6.81
CA HIS A 159 7.40 -3.37 5.40
C HIS A 159 8.55 -3.85 4.53
N LEU A 160 8.28 -4.83 3.67
CA LEU A 160 9.25 -5.37 2.71
C LEU A 160 8.77 -5.06 1.30
N HIS A 161 9.51 -4.20 0.60
CA HIS A 161 9.29 -3.90 -0.80
C HIS A 161 10.09 -4.88 -1.65
N LEU A 162 9.41 -5.66 -2.49
CA LEU A 162 10.05 -6.57 -3.43
C LEU A 162 10.38 -5.78 -4.71
N MET A 163 11.66 -5.62 -5.02
CA MET A 163 12.16 -4.82 -6.15
C MET A 163 11.88 -5.48 -7.50
N ARG A 164 10.59 -5.64 -7.83
CA ARG A 164 10.10 -6.25 -9.07
C ARG A 164 10.18 -5.29 -10.24
N PHE A 165 10.19 -3.99 -10.02
CA PHE A 165 10.38 -3.01 -11.08
C PHE A 165 11.82 -2.51 -11.02
N GLN A 166 12.59 -2.71 -12.10
CA GLN A 166 13.91 -2.09 -12.22
C GLN A 166 14.09 -1.55 -13.63
N TYR A 167 14.91 -0.52 -13.73
CA TYR A 167 15.33 0.05 -14.99
C TYR A 167 16.30 -0.90 -15.69
N ASP A 168 16.00 -1.26 -16.93
CA ASP A 168 16.89 -2.01 -17.80
C ASP A 168 17.61 -1.05 -18.76
N PRO A 169 18.93 -0.80 -18.55
CA PRO A 169 19.68 0.13 -19.39
C PRO A 169 19.86 -0.36 -20.83
N VAL A 170 19.67 -1.67 -21.10
CA VAL A 170 19.79 -2.22 -22.46
C VAL A 170 18.58 -1.84 -23.30
N THR A 171 17.39 -1.89 -22.70
CA THR A 171 16.13 -1.59 -23.38
C THR A 171 15.64 -0.15 -23.15
N ASP A 172 16.34 0.61 -22.31
CA ASP A 172 16.01 1.99 -21.89
C ASP A 172 14.58 2.12 -21.34
N CYS A 173 14.10 1.06 -20.68
CA CYS A 173 12.76 0.95 -20.17
C CYS A 173 12.77 0.36 -18.76
N SER A 174 11.77 0.72 -17.96
CA SER A 174 11.50 0.01 -16.71
C SER A 174 10.83 -1.33 -17.04
N VAL A 175 11.28 -2.41 -16.40
CA VAL A 175 10.77 -3.77 -16.63
C VAL A 175 10.29 -4.39 -15.31
N LYS A 176 9.16 -5.11 -15.37
CA LYS A 176 8.64 -5.90 -14.25
C LYS A 176 9.20 -7.33 -14.28
N PHE A 177 9.91 -7.71 -13.23
CA PHE A 177 10.36 -9.06 -12.95
C PHE A 177 9.23 -9.89 -12.37
N ASN A 178 8.76 -10.83 -13.18
CA ASN A 178 7.73 -11.80 -12.81
C ASN A 178 8.31 -13.13 -12.33
N ASP A 179 9.62 -13.20 -12.10
CA ASP A 179 10.30 -14.41 -11.60
C ASP A 179 9.67 -14.92 -10.30
N ARG A 180 9.70 -16.23 -10.13
CA ARG A 180 9.21 -16.90 -8.93
C ARG A 180 10.06 -16.52 -7.72
N PHE A 181 9.43 -15.95 -6.72
CA PHE A 181 10.06 -15.51 -5.48
C PHE A 181 9.23 -15.93 -4.28
N GLU A 182 9.78 -16.78 -3.43
CA GLU A 182 9.08 -17.31 -2.27
C GLU A 182 9.19 -16.40 -1.04
N PHE A 183 8.06 -16.20 -0.37
CA PHE A 183 7.96 -15.60 0.95
C PHE A 183 7.09 -16.48 1.83
N TYR A 184 7.30 -16.44 3.14
CA TYR A 184 6.71 -17.43 4.05
C TYR A 184 5.81 -16.76 5.07
N GLU A 185 4.79 -17.47 5.54
CA GLU A 185 3.91 -16.98 6.61
C GLU A 185 4.71 -16.61 7.87
N LYS A 186 5.70 -17.41 8.25
CA LYS A 186 6.56 -17.15 9.41
C LYS A 186 8.00 -17.03 8.96
N ILE A 187 8.65 -15.95 9.37
CA ILE A 187 10.06 -15.70 9.08
C ILE A 187 10.83 -15.41 10.35
N SER A 188 12.09 -15.84 10.39
CA SER A 188 13.02 -15.49 11.47
C SER A 188 14.18 -14.69 10.90
N LEU A 189 14.30 -13.45 11.38
CA LEU A 189 15.29 -12.48 10.90
C LEU A 189 16.44 -12.26 11.88
N GLY A 190 16.44 -12.96 13.03
CA GLY A 190 17.43 -12.75 14.10
C GLY A 190 18.88 -12.95 13.68
N LYS A 191 19.14 -13.77 12.64
CA LYS A 191 20.49 -13.99 12.11
C LYS A 191 21.10 -12.79 11.37
N TYR A 192 20.27 -11.81 10.98
CA TYR A 192 20.70 -10.60 10.27
C TYR A 192 20.94 -9.41 11.20
N LEU A 193 20.63 -9.56 12.49
CA LEU A 193 20.87 -8.54 13.51
C LEU A 193 22.34 -8.56 13.97
N GLN A 194 22.91 -7.37 14.18
CA GLN A 194 24.24 -7.17 14.74
C GLN A 194 24.37 -7.74 16.14
N ASN A 195 23.34 -7.52 16.97
CA ASN A 195 23.29 -7.98 18.34
C ASN A 195 21.96 -8.73 18.57
N LYS A 196 21.98 -9.71 19.47
CA LYS A 196 20.73 -10.35 19.91
C LYS A 196 19.90 -9.34 20.70
N GLU A 197 18.65 -9.16 20.28
CA GLU A 197 17.66 -8.38 21.02
C GLU A 197 17.05 -9.19 22.17
N ALA A 198 16.33 -8.51 23.07
CA ALA A 198 15.65 -9.15 24.19
C ALA A 198 14.50 -10.07 23.75
N THR A 199 13.85 -9.74 22.63
CA THR A 199 12.80 -10.56 22.01
C THR A 199 13.31 -11.15 20.70
N SER A 200 12.76 -12.29 20.29
CA SER A 200 13.12 -12.88 19.00
C SER A 200 12.61 -12.00 17.86
N ALA A 201 13.42 -11.87 16.81
CA ALA A 201 13.04 -11.24 15.55
C ALA A 201 12.28 -12.22 14.65
N ASP A 202 11.27 -12.88 15.24
CA ASP A 202 10.35 -13.76 14.53
C ASP A 202 9.10 -12.96 14.17
N TYR A 203 8.67 -13.08 12.91
CA TYR A 203 7.57 -12.33 12.36
C TYR A 203 6.53 -13.25 11.72
N THR A 204 5.28 -12.82 11.78
CA THR A 204 4.14 -13.43 11.09
C THR A 204 3.64 -12.50 10.00
N LEU A 205 3.43 -13.04 8.81
CA LEU A 205 2.92 -12.35 7.64
C LEU A 205 1.49 -11.88 7.91
N HIS A 206 1.24 -10.60 7.69
CA HIS A 206 -0.04 -9.96 7.94
C HIS A 206 -0.74 -9.54 6.65
N ALA A 207 0.01 -9.00 5.68
CA ALA A 207 -0.54 -8.59 4.39
C ALA A 207 0.40 -8.88 3.22
N VAL A 208 -0.20 -9.17 2.06
CA VAL A 208 0.45 -9.39 0.77
C VAL A 208 -0.21 -8.45 -0.23
N LEU A 209 0.50 -7.40 -0.62
CA LEU A 209 0.07 -6.51 -1.70
C LEU A 209 0.54 -7.10 -3.02
N VAL A 210 -0.40 -7.27 -3.94
CA VAL A 210 -0.19 -7.95 -5.22
C VAL A 210 -0.46 -6.98 -6.35
N HIS A 211 0.42 -7.02 -7.35
CA HIS A 211 0.26 -6.26 -8.58
C HIS A 211 0.10 -7.21 -9.76
N SER A 212 -1.00 -7.04 -10.50
CA SER A 212 -1.30 -7.73 -11.76
C SER A 212 -1.13 -6.77 -12.92
N GLY A 213 -0.21 -7.05 -13.85
CA GLY A 213 0.06 -6.17 -15.00
C GLY A 213 1.54 -5.89 -15.19
N ASP A 214 1.86 -4.80 -15.88
CA ASP A 214 3.23 -4.37 -16.20
C ASP A 214 3.51 -2.95 -15.69
N ASN A 215 4.57 -2.32 -16.19
CA ASN A 215 5.03 -1.01 -15.75
C ASN A 215 4.16 0.15 -16.24
N HIS A 216 3.36 -0.06 -17.28
CA HIS A 216 2.52 0.97 -17.90
C HIS A 216 1.07 0.91 -17.39
N GLY A 217 0.69 -0.22 -16.82
CA GLY A 217 -0.64 -0.45 -16.32
C GLY A 217 -0.76 -1.78 -15.58
N GLY A 218 -1.33 -1.71 -14.39
CA GLY A 218 -1.85 -2.88 -13.71
C GLY A 218 -2.97 -2.60 -12.72
N HIS A 219 -3.30 -3.64 -11.98
CA HIS A 219 -4.33 -3.70 -10.95
C HIS A 219 -3.70 -4.12 -9.62
N TYR A 220 -4.04 -3.42 -8.55
CA TYR A 220 -3.55 -3.72 -7.21
C TYR A 220 -4.64 -4.38 -6.39
N VAL A 221 -4.29 -5.49 -5.74
CA VAL A 221 -5.15 -6.15 -4.75
C VAL A 221 -4.34 -6.43 -3.50
N VAL A 222 -5.00 -6.58 -2.36
CA VAL A 222 -4.30 -6.93 -1.11
C VAL A 222 -4.97 -8.13 -0.43
N PHE A 223 -4.13 -9.08 -0.03
CA PHE A 223 -4.54 -10.17 0.84
C PHE A 223 -4.13 -9.81 2.26
N ILE A 224 -5.06 -9.88 3.20
CA ILE A 224 -4.80 -9.54 4.61
C ILE A 224 -5.31 -10.70 5.47
N ASN A 225 -4.58 -11.03 6.53
CA ASN A 225 -5.08 -11.77 7.67
C ASN A 225 -5.33 -10.78 8.82
N PRO A 226 -6.53 -10.16 8.92
CA PRO A 226 -6.74 -8.99 9.78
C PRO A 226 -6.56 -9.30 11.27
N ALA A 227 -6.78 -10.55 11.66
CA ALA A 227 -6.73 -10.96 13.05
C ALA A 227 -5.37 -11.54 13.50
N GLY A 228 -4.54 -11.93 12.53
CA GLY A 228 -3.28 -12.62 12.75
C GLY A 228 -3.44 -14.06 13.23
N ASP A 229 -2.76 -15.00 12.59
CA ASP A 229 -2.71 -16.41 13.03
C ASP A 229 -1.85 -16.51 14.30
N GLY A 230 -2.47 -16.33 15.47
CA GLY A 230 -1.75 -16.33 16.75
C GLY A 230 -2.55 -16.00 18.00
N LYS A 231 -3.80 -15.55 17.91
CA LYS A 231 -4.67 -15.41 19.10
C LYS A 231 -5.09 -16.81 19.60
N VAL A 232 -4.37 -17.31 20.59
CA VAL A 232 -4.52 -18.66 21.19
C VAL A 232 -5.90 -18.89 21.87
N ASN A 233 -6.73 -17.85 22.02
CA ASN A 233 -7.90 -17.90 22.91
C ASN A 233 -9.27 -17.62 22.25
N LEU A 234 -9.40 -17.71 20.92
CA LEU A 234 -10.71 -17.62 20.28
C LEU A 234 -11.21 -19.00 19.81
N ALA A 235 -12.51 -19.22 19.99
CA ALA A 235 -13.15 -20.53 19.94
C ALA A 235 -12.82 -21.32 18.64
N PRO A 236 -12.70 -22.66 18.70
CA PRO A 236 -12.33 -23.52 17.56
C PRO A 236 -13.23 -23.45 16.31
N SER A 237 -14.34 -22.73 16.38
CA SER A 237 -15.36 -22.63 15.33
C SER A 237 -15.25 -21.41 14.41
N VAL A 238 -14.30 -20.49 14.67
CA VAL A 238 -13.97 -19.39 13.73
C VAL A 238 -12.50 -19.54 13.34
N LEU A 239 -12.23 -20.42 12.37
CA LEU A 239 -10.94 -20.47 11.71
C LEU A 239 -10.68 -19.09 11.09
N TRP A 240 -9.70 -18.40 11.66
CA TRP A 240 -9.13 -17.16 11.13
C TRP A 240 -8.71 -17.37 9.69
N GLN A 241 -9.14 -16.48 8.80
CA GLN A 241 -9.09 -16.71 7.36
C GLN A 241 -8.53 -15.47 6.68
N TRP A 242 -7.62 -15.70 5.73
CA TRP A 242 -7.17 -14.69 4.79
C TRP A 242 -8.36 -14.12 4.00
N CYS A 243 -8.35 -12.82 3.78
CA CYS A 243 -9.32 -12.13 2.95
C CYS A 243 -8.60 -11.42 1.81
N LYS A 244 -9.15 -11.54 0.60
CA LYS A 244 -8.76 -10.75 -0.56
C LYS A 244 -9.62 -9.48 -0.59
N PHE A 245 -8.97 -8.34 -0.55
CA PHE A 245 -9.56 -7.01 -0.75
C PHE A 245 -9.23 -6.57 -2.17
N ASP A 246 -10.26 -6.58 -3.01
CA ASP A 246 -10.20 -6.22 -4.43
C ASP A 246 -11.16 -5.05 -4.62
N ASP A 247 -10.66 -3.83 -4.44
CA ASP A 247 -11.41 -2.58 -4.41
C ASP A 247 -12.65 -2.61 -3.50
N ASP A 248 -13.85 -2.64 -4.10
CA ASP A 248 -15.14 -2.63 -3.42
C ASP A 248 -15.63 -4.03 -3.00
N VAL A 249 -14.86 -5.08 -3.33
CA VAL A 249 -15.21 -6.47 -3.05
C VAL A 249 -14.21 -7.09 -2.07
N VAL A 250 -14.74 -7.56 -0.93
CA VAL A 250 -13.99 -8.35 0.04
C VAL A 250 -14.47 -9.80 -0.03
N SER A 251 -13.54 -10.74 -0.22
CA SER A 251 -13.83 -12.16 -0.30
C SER A 251 -12.88 -12.96 0.58
N ARG A 252 -13.36 -14.07 1.15
CA ARG A 252 -12.50 -15.01 1.88
C ARG A 252 -11.65 -15.80 0.90
N CYS A 253 -10.42 -16.10 1.30
CA CYS A 253 -9.49 -16.90 0.52
C CYS A 253 -8.67 -17.83 1.41
N THR A 254 -8.08 -18.83 0.78
CA THR A 254 -7.14 -19.75 1.41
C THR A 254 -5.78 -19.08 1.59
N LYS A 255 -5.00 -19.60 2.54
CA LYS A 255 -3.60 -19.21 2.70
C LYS A 255 -2.77 -19.43 1.41
N GLN A 256 -3.09 -20.49 0.67
CA GLN A 256 -2.42 -20.80 -0.60
C GLN A 256 -2.67 -19.71 -1.65
N GLU A 257 -3.90 -19.20 -1.74
CA GLU A 257 -4.25 -18.08 -2.62
C GLU A 257 -3.57 -16.77 -2.21
N ALA A 258 -3.43 -16.51 -0.90
CA ALA A 258 -2.78 -15.30 -0.41
C ALA A 258 -1.25 -15.33 -0.55
N ILE A 259 -0.63 -16.50 -0.44
CA ILE A 259 0.83 -16.64 -0.37
C ILE A 259 1.40 -17.30 -1.64
N GLU A 260 1.14 -18.59 -1.83
CA GLU A 260 1.81 -19.41 -2.84
C GLU A 260 1.46 -18.99 -4.28
N HIS A 261 0.20 -18.65 -4.54
CA HIS A 261 -0.23 -18.17 -5.86
C HIS A 261 0.36 -16.80 -6.23
N ASN A 262 1.00 -16.11 -5.28
CA ASN A 262 1.57 -14.78 -5.49
C ASN A 262 3.12 -14.78 -5.56
N TYR A 263 3.76 -15.96 -5.63
CA TYR A 263 5.22 -16.04 -5.82
C TYR A 263 5.66 -15.54 -7.21
N GLY A 264 4.79 -15.62 -8.21
CA GLY A 264 5.14 -15.40 -9.62
C GLY A 264 5.77 -16.63 -10.28
N GLY A 265 6.36 -16.43 -11.46
CA GLY A 265 6.92 -17.47 -12.31
C GLY A 265 5.94 -17.98 -13.38
N GLN A 266 6.41 -18.92 -14.18
CA GLN A 266 5.58 -19.66 -15.13
C GLN A 266 5.05 -20.91 -14.43
N ASP A 267 3.72 -21.04 -14.31
CA ASP A 267 3.12 -22.38 -14.24
C ASP A 267 3.34 -23.04 -15.62
N GLU A 268 3.73 -24.32 -15.64
CA GLU A 268 3.93 -25.09 -16.88
C GLU A 268 2.64 -25.21 -17.73
N ASP A 269 1.49 -24.84 -17.17
CA ASP A 269 0.20 -24.79 -17.87
C ASP A 269 -0.03 -23.44 -18.59
N MET A 270 0.29 -23.44 -19.87
CA MET A 270 0.17 -22.40 -20.90
C MET A 270 -1.24 -21.77 -21.12
N SER A 271 -2.17 -21.83 -20.17
CA SER A 271 -3.59 -21.46 -20.39
C SER A 271 -4.05 -20.10 -19.87
N MET A 272 -3.24 -19.35 -19.10
CA MET A 272 -3.68 -18.06 -18.53
C MET A 272 -2.58 -17.00 -18.51
N ALA A 273 -2.44 -16.26 -19.62
CA ALA A 273 -1.49 -15.16 -19.77
C ALA A 273 -1.55 -14.10 -18.66
N VAL A 274 -2.71 -13.92 -18.01
CA VAL A 274 -2.93 -12.96 -16.91
C VAL A 274 -2.30 -13.41 -15.58
N LYS A 275 -2.15 -14.72 -15.35
CA LYS A 275 -1.49 -15.24 -14.13
C LYS A 275 0.02 -14.95 -14.14
N HIS A 276 0.65 -14.91 -15.32
CA HIS A 276 2.10 -14.72 -15.42
C HIS A 276 2.59 -13.33 -14.96
N CYS A 277 1.72 -12.33 -14.90
CA CYS A 277 2.06 -10.98 -14.46
C CYS A 277 1.44 -10.61 -13.10
N THR A 278 0.89 -11.58 -12.37
CA THR A 278 0.33 -11.39 -11.02
C THR A 278 1.32 -11.91 -9.98
N ASN A 279 1.81 -11.04 -9.11
CA ASN A 279 2.71 -11.44 -8.03
C ASN A 279 2.77 -10.42 -6.90
N ALA A 280 3.20 -10.88 -5.73
CA ALA A 280 3.42 -10.04 -4.57
C ALA A 280 4.47 -8.97 -4.88
N TYR A 281 4.15 -7.73 -4.52
CA TYR A 281 4.98 -6.54 -4.72
C TYR A 281 5.46 -5.95 -3.39
N MET A 282 4.61 -6.01 -2.36
CA MET A 282 4.97 -5.57 -1.01
C MET A 282 4.41 -6.53 0.03
N LEU A 283 5.18 -6.81 1.07
CA LEU A 283 4.80 -7.70 2.17
C LEU A 283 4.79 -6.91 3.48
N VAL A 284 3.82 -7.20 4.33
CA VAL A 284 3.72 -6.63 5.68
C VAL A 284 3.81 -7.77 6.69
N TYR A 285 4.79 -7.68 7.58
CA TYR A 285 5.05 -8.64 8.63
C TYR A 285 4.90 -7.96 9.99
N ILE A 286 4.35 -8.66 10.99
CA ILE A 286 4.25 -8.18 12.37
C ILE A 286 5.10 -9.07 13.27
N ARG A 287 5.91 -8.45 14.13
CA ARG A 287 6.76 -9.15 15.10
C ARG A 287 5.87 -9.92 16.07
N ASN A 288 6.19 -11.20 16.30
CA ASN A 288 5.36 -12.10 17.10
C ASN A 288 5.13 -11.59 18.52
N SER A 289 6.14 -10.97 19.13
CA SER A 289 6.05 -10.39 20.48
C SER A 289 5.16 -9.15 20.58
N GLU A 290 4.83 -8.52 19.45
CA GLU A 290 4.04 -7.29 19.37
C GLU A 290 2.66 -7.51 18.73
N LEU A 291 2.31 -8.75 18.34
CA LEU A 291 1.04 -9.06 17.66
C LEU A 291 -0.19 -8.57 18.44
N GLU A 292 -0.23 -8.82 19.76
CA GLU A 292 -1.38 -8.42 20.59
C GLU A 292 -1.50 -6.91 20.74
N ASN A 293 -0.36 -6.21 20.77
CA ASN A 293 -0.29 -4.75 20.90
C ASN A 293 -0.66 -4.06 19.59
N VAL A 294 -0.14 -4.56 18.45
CA VAL A 294 -0.38 -4.01 17.11
C VAL A 294 -1.81 -4.32 16.63
N LEU A 295 -2.32 -5.53 16.90
CA LEU A 295 -3.65 -5.99 16.47
C LEU A 295 -4.66 -6.01 17.63
N GLN A 296 -4.51 -5.06 18.56
CA GLN A 296 -5.48 -4.86 19.64
C GLN A 296 -6.86 -4.55 19.06
N GLU A 297 -7.90 -5.01 19.74
CA GLU A 297 -9.28 -4.72 19.34
C GLU A 297 -9.56 -3.22 19.54
N VAL A 298 -10.02 -2.56 18.47
CA VAL A 298 -10.41 -1.14 18.50
C VAL A 298 -11.91 -1.06 18.63
N LYS A 299 -12.38 -0.43 19.71
CA LYS A 299 -13.79 -0.26 20.02
C LYS A 299 -14.25 1.15 19.70
N GLU A 300 -15.57 1.37 19.68
CA GLU A 300 -16.14 2.69 19.46
C GLU A 300 -15.74 3.69 20.57
N GLU A 301 -15.53 3.20 21.79
CA GLU A 301 -15.08 4.01 22.94
C GLU A 301 -13.66 4.57 22.78
N ASP A 302 -12.83 3.97 21.91
CA ASP A 302 -11.48 4.45 21.60
C ASP A 302 -11.51 5.65 20.65
N ILE A 303 -12.66 5.93 20.02
CA ILE A 303 -12.84 7.05 19.08
C ILE A 303 -13.33 8.28 19.85
N PRO A 304 -12.56 9.38 19.89
CA PRO A 304 -12.96 10.61 20.56
C PRO A 304 -14.33 11.11 20.08
N GLN A 305 -15.15 11.59 21.02
CA GLN A 305 -16.52 12.03 20.74
C GLN A 305 -16.53 13.20 19.75
N GLU A 306 -15.53 14.07 19.83
CA GLU A 306 -15.35 15.22 18.94
C GLU A 306 -15.21 14.77 17.48
N VAL A 307 -14.40 13.73 17.23
CA VAL A 307 -14.21 13.15 15.89
C VAL A 307 -15.52 12.55 15.40
N ARG A 308 -16.21 11.74 16.23
CA ARG A 308 -17.53 11.17 15.89
C ARG A 308 -18.55 12.26 15.51
N ASN A 309 -18.61 13.34 16.28
CA ASN A 309 -19.52 14.46 16.01
C ASN A 309 -19.18 15.20 14.70
N VAL A 310 -17.89 15.34 14.35
CA VAL A 310 -17.48 15.92 13.07
C VAL A 310 -17.92 15.02 11.91
N LEU A 311 -17.59 13.72 11.99
CA LEU A 311 -17.90 12.76 10.94
C LEU A 311 -19.41 12.59 10.73
N GLN A 312 -20.20 12.55 11.80
CA GLN A 312 -21.65 12.43 11.72
C GLN A 312 -22.30 13.68 11.08
N ARG A 313 -21.79 14.88 11.37
CA ARG A 313 -22.24 16.11 10.71
C ARG A 313 -21.95 16.10 9.22
N GLU A 314 -20.74 15.68 8.84
CA GLU A 314 -20.36 15.59 7.42
C GLU A 314 -21.20 14.56 6.67
N LEU A 315 -21.42 13.38 7.25
CA LEU A 315 -22.28 12.35 6.68
C LEU A 315 -23.73 12.86 6.49
N SER A 316 -24.26 13.56 7.50
CA SER A 316 -25.61 14.14 7.42
C SER A 316 -25.70 15.17 6.29
N GLN A 317 -24.67 16.00 6.13
CA GLN A 317 -24.62 17.01 5.08
C GLN A 317 -24.54 16.38 3.68
N GLU A 318 -23.70 15.34 3.50
CA GLU A 318 -23.60 14.61 2.23
C GLU A 318 -24.91 13.90 1.85
N LEU A 319 -25.61 13.32 2.82
CA LEU A 319 -26.93 12.73 2.58
C LEU A 319 -27.94 13.79 2.12
N SER A 320 -27.96 14.96 2.76
CA SER A 320 -28.82 16.09 2.34
C SER A 320 -28.42 16.70 0.99
N ASP A 321 -27.15 16.65 0.60
CA ASP A 321 -26.69 17.06 -0.74
C ASP A 321 -27.17 16.04 -1.80
N LEU A 322 -27.02 14.74 -1.52
CA LEU A 322 -27.48 13.66 -2.42
C LEU A 322 -28.99 13.64 -2.61
N GLU A 323 -29.77 13.95 -1.56
CA GLU A 323 -31.22 14.10 -1.65
C GLU A 323 -31.61 15.27 -2.56
N ARG A 324 -30.95 16.43 -2.42
CA ARG A 324 -31.19 17.59 -3.30
C ARG A 324 -30.84 17.30 -4.76
N ASP A 325 -29.75 16.57 -5.01
CA ASP A 325 -29.35 16.19 -6.37
C ASP A 325 -30.34 15.19 -7.00
N LYS A 326 -30.89 14.26 -6.21
CA LYS A 326 -31.96 13.36 -6.67
C LYS A 326 -33.23 14.12 -7.02
N ASP A 327 -33.68 15.02 -6.15
CA ASP A 327 -34.87 15.85 -6.39
C ASP A 327 -34.71 16.71 -7.65
N ALA A 328 -33.53 17.28 -7.88
CA ALA A 328 -33.21 18.02 -9.09
C ALA A 328 -33.23 17.12 -10.35
N THR A 329 -32.70 15.90 -10.25
CA THR A 329 -32.65 14.96 -11.38
C THR A 329 -34.04 14.43 -11.75
N ASP A 330 -34.89 14.15 -10.76
CA ASP A 330 -36.26 13.70 -10.99
C ASP A 330 -37.15 14.83 -11.53
N SER A 331 -36.95 16.07 -11.05
CA SER A 331 -37.61 17.26 -11.62
C SER A 331 -37.25 17.48 -13.10
N ILE A 332 -36.00 17.20 -13.50
CA ILE A 332 -35.57 17.30 -14.91
C ILE A 332 -36.22 16.19 -15.75
N LYS A 333 -36.30 14.95 -15.24
CA LYS A 333 -36.99 13.85 -15.94
C LYS A 333 -38.47 14.13 -16.15
N ASP A 334 -39.16 14.63 -15.12
CA ASP A 334 -40.59 14.96 -15.21
C ASP A 334 -40.87 16.03 -16.28
N SER A 335 -40.00 17.04 -16.39
CA SER A 335 -40.10 18.08 -17.44
C SER A 335 -39.92 17.56 -18.88
N HIS A 336 -39.15 16.49 -19.07
CA HIS A 336 -38.96 15.85 -20.38
C HIS A 336 -40.11 14.90 -20.75
N THR A 337 -40.79 14.29 -19.78
CA THR A 337 -42.01 13.51 -20.02
C THR A 337 -43.22 14.36 -20.39
N GLU A 338 -43.36 15.59 -19.88
CA GLU A 338 -44.48 16.48 -20.23
C GLU A 338 -44.39 17.10 -21.63
N THR A 339 -43.21 17.07 -22.29
CA THR A 339 -43.02 17.69 -23.61
C THR A 339 -43.34 16.75 -24.80
N THR A 340 -43.71 15.49 -24.56
CA THR A 340 -44.00 14.48 -25.61
C THR A 340 -45.47 14.04 -25.68
N THR A 341 -46.43 14.92 -25.43
CA THR A 341 -47.82 14.73 -25.87
C THR A 341 -48.08 15.55 -27.13
N LEU A 342 -47.69 14.99 -28.27
CA LEU A 342 -48.08 15.47 -29.60
C LEU A 342 -49.61 15.38 -29.74
N ARG A 343 -50.23 16.52 -30.07
CA ARG A 343 -51.64 16.63 -30.47
C ARG A 343 -51.92 15.71 -31.67
N PRO A 344 -53.07 15.00 -31.71
CA PRO A 344 -53.43 14.23 -32.90
C PRO A 344 -53.82 15.20 -34.02
N CYS A 345 -53.04 15.22 -35.09
CA CYS A 345 -53.32 15.98 -36.31
C CYS A 345 -54.35 15.21 -37.15
N THR A 346 -55.53 15.81 -37.37
CA THR A 346 -56.61 15.27 -38.19
C THR A 346 -56.18 15.11 -39.65
N GLN A 347 -56.33 13.91 -40.21
CA GLN A 347 -56.13 13.60 -41.61
C GLN A 347 -57.12 14.37 -42.51
N ASN A 348 -56.63 14.95 -43.61
CA ASN A 348 -57.43 15.20 -44.80
C ASN A 348 -56.56 14.98 -46.06
N PRO A 349 -56.97 14.15 -47.03
CA PRO A 349 -56.13 13.77 -48.17
C PRO A 349 -56.41 14.70 -49.36
N ARG A 350 -55.36 15.09 -50.10
CA ARG A 350 -55.34 15.11 -51.58
C ARG A 350 -54.07 15.76 -52.16
N ASN A 351 -53.52 14.99 -53.09
CA ASN A 351 -52.78 15.32 -54.30
C ASN A 351 -51.24 15.43 -54.32
N PRO A 352 -50.62 14.91 -55.40
CA PRO A 352 -49.21 14.56 -55.48
C PRO A 352 -48.40 15.54 -56.35
N ASN A 353 -47.09 15.31 -56.38
CA ASN A 353 -46.06 15.97 -57.20
C ASN A 353 -45.47 17.26 -56.63
N LEU A 354 -44.24 17.15 -56.09
CA LEU A 354 -43.08 17.79 -56.74
C LEU A 354 -41.78 17.17 -56.23
N TYR A 355 -40.97 16.69 -57.17
CA TYR A 355 -39.53 16.47 -57.02
C TYR A 355 -38.84 17.76 -56.58
N ILE A 356 -37.75 17.68 -55.81
CA ILE A 356 -36.43 18.29 -56.12
C ILE A 356 -35.38 17.83 -55.10
N HIS A 357 -34.27 17.39 -55.70
CA HIS A 357 -32.92 17.05 -55.28
C HIS A 357 -32.33 17.45 -53.92
N ASP A 358 -31.48 16.52 -53.48
CA ASP A 358 -30.30 16.63 -52.61
C ASP A 358 -29.46 17.91 -52.79
N PHE A 359 -28.98 18.44 -51.67
CA PHE A 359 -27.54 18.55 -51.38
C PHE A 359 -27.30 18.41 -49.86
#